data_AF-A0A7S6WQ81-F1
#
_entry.id   AF-A0A7S6WQ81-F1
#
_cell.length_a   1.000
_cell.length_b   1.000
_cell.length_c   1.000
_cell.angle_alpha   90.00
_cell.angle_beta   90.00
_cell.angle_gamma   90.00
#
_symmetry.space_group_name_H-M   'P 1'
#
loop_
_entity.id
_entity.type
_entity.pdbx_description
1 polymer ?
#
loop_
_entity_poly.entity_id
_entity_poly.type
_entity_poly.pdbx_seq_one_letter_code
_entity_poly.pdbx_strand_id
1 'polypeptide(L)'
;MTIKRIDRYDDKRFSKTVLFQHGAYDIDGVPYEVEIIDSECAVIRGKDTEKYLSLAEEFRFHAPHISRFVNSYGITVFEFPTPEQFNLPLNLIQPSQFYVSSQKLQAVRSFIKKPEDIIVPVIRRKNRYVSLDGHTRLYLAHEKKWKTVRAVISETDEWIRRFVEEAEKRCIYLPSDLQLVSQEEYEIYWNAFCDKMFGRKSQITI
;
A
#
# COMPACT_ATOMS: atom_id res chain seq x y z
N MET A 1 2.01 13.11 -18.67
CA MET A 1 2.39 13.39 -17.28
C MET A 1 3.00 12.14 -16.69
N THR A 2 4.09 12.25 -15.94
CA THR A 2 4.71 11.10 -15.26
C THR A 2 4.56 11.27 -13.76
N ILE A 3 3.78 10.41 -13.11
CA ILE A 3 3.68 10.34 -11.65
C ILE A 3 4.61 9.23 -11.17
N LYS A 4 5.48 9.53 -10.20
CA LYS A 4 6.35 8.54 -9.55
C LYS A 4 6.15 8.60 -8.05
N ARG A 5 5.80 7.47 -7.44
CA ARG A 5 5.80 7.35 -5.98
C ARG A 5 7.24 7.29 -5.46
N ILE A 6 7.50 7.93 -4.32
CA ILE A 6 8.80 7.97 -3.66
C ILE A 6 8.79 6.98 -2.51
N ASP A 7 9.51 5.86 -2.66
CA ASP A 7 9.53 4.77 -1.67
C ASP A 7 10.71 4.85 -0.68
N ARG A 8 11.61 5.82 -0.81
CA ARG A 8 12.72 6.07 0.13
C ARG A 8 12.26 6.94 1.30
N TYR A 9 12.61 6.59 2.52
CA TYR A 9 12.14 7.29 3.72
C TYR A 9 13.02 8.47 4.17
N ASP A 10 14.09 8.78 3.46
CA ASP A 10 15.08 9.82 3.78
C ASP A 10 15.04 11.03 2.82
N ASP A 11 14.09 11.05 1.89
CA ASP A 11 13.93 12.17 0.95
C ASP A 11 13.53 13.46 1.70
N LYS A 12 14.44 14.43 1.71
CA LYS A 12 14.28 15.70 2.46
C LYS A 12 13.21 16.62 1.88
N ARG A 13 12.67 16.33 0.69
CA ARG A 13 11.59 17.14 0.08
C ARG A 13 10.23 16.91 0.74
N PHE A 14 10.09 15.86 1.53
CA PHE A 14 8.81 15.42 2.11
C PHE A 14 8.87 15.30 3.63
N SER A 15 7.72 15.44 4.27
CA SER A 15 7.60 15.16 5.70
C SER A 15 7.77 13.66 6.00
N LYS A 16 8.28 13.34 7.20
CA LYS A 16 8.41 11.94 7.63
C LYS A 16 7.06 11.22 7.70
N THR A 17 5.99 11.91 8.10
CA THR A 17 4.64 11.37 8.14
C THR A 17 4.21 10.89 6.76
N VAL A 18 4.33 11.75 5.75
CA VAL A 18 3.94 11.44 4.36
C VAL A 18 4.78 10.30 3.80
N LEU A 19 6.10 10.30 4.05
CA LEU A 19 6.98 9.21 3.62
C LEU A 19 6.56 7.88 4.24
N PHE A 20 6.26 7.83 5.55
CA PHE A 20 5.86 6.62 6.24
C PHE A 20 4.50 6.08 5.75
N GLN A 21 3.59 6.95 5.34
CA GLN A 21 2.29 6.58 4.77
C GLN A 21 2.34 6.24 3.27
N HIS A 22 3.52 6.29 2.63
CA HIS A 22 3.69 6.14 1.18
C HIS A 22 2.91 7.18 0.37
N GLY A 23 2.78 8.38 0.92
CA GLY A 23 2.07 9.51 0.32
C GLY A 23 2.95 10.48 -0.46
N ALA A 24 4.24 10.17 -0.66
CA ALA A 24 5.18 11.07 -1.33
C ALA A 24 5.25 10.77 -2.83
N TYR A 25 5.08 11.80 -3.65
CA TYR A 25 5.07 11.68 -5.11
C TYR A 25 5.91 12.77 -5.78
N ASP A 26 6.54 12.41 -6.89
CA ASP A 26 7.20 13.31 -7.81
C ASP A 26 6.41 13.33 -9.13
N ILE A 27 5.93 14.51 -9.52
CA ILE A 27 5.18 14.70 -10.76
C ILE A 27 5.91 15.70 -11.64
N ASP A 28 6.57 15.17 -12.67
CA ASP A 28 7.44 15.91 -13.59
C ASP A 28 8.54 16.74 -12.87
N GLY A 29 9.17 16.16 -11.83
CA GLY A 29 10.27 16.78 -11.07
C GLY A 29 9.83 17.68 -9.90
N VAL A 30 8.53 17.76 -9.63
CA VAL A 30 7.96 18.59 -8.55
C VAL A 30 7.36 17.70 -7.46
N PRO A 31 7.62 17.96 -6.16
CA PRO A 31 7.09 17.15 -5.06
C PRO A 31 5.60 17.43 -4.80
N TYR A 32 4.86 16.35 -4.51
CA TYR A 32 3.47 16.33 -4.07
C TYR A 32 3.32 15.38 -2.88
N GLU A 33 2.42 15.72 -1.97
CA GLU A 33 2.15 14.96 -0.75
C GLU A 33 0.67 14.57 -0.68
N VAL A 34 0.43 13.34 -0.21
CA VAL A 34 -0.89 12.85 0.20
C VAL A 34 -0.75 12.29 1.62
N GLU A 35 -1.31 12.99 2.59
CA GLU A 35 -1.23 12.62 4.01
C GLU A 35 -2.57 12.04 4.47
N ILE A 36 -2.60 10.77 4.85
CA ILE A 36 -3.79 10.15 5.44
C ILE A 36 -4.00 10.73 6.83
N ILE A 37 -5.17 11.36 7.04
CA ILE A 37 -5.53 12.00 8.32
C ILE A 37 -6.63 11.26 9.07
N ASP A 38 -7.43 10.45 8.37
CA ASP A 38 -8.38 9.53 8.97
C ASP A 38 -8.58 8.29 8.07
N SER A 39 -9.54 7.42 8.40
CA SER A 39 -9.73 6.16 7.67
C SER A 39 -10.26 6.30 6.26
N GLU A 40 -10.72 7.47 5.83
CA GLU A 40 -11.30 7.70 4.50
C GLU A 40 -10.85 9.03 3.88
N CYS A 41 -10.05 9.82 4.59
CA CYS A 41 -9.64 11.16 4.20
C CYS A 41 -8.12 11.32 4.16
N ALA A 42 -7.66 12.00 3.12
CA ALA A 42 -6.29 12.46 3.01
C ALA A 42 -6.21 13.96 2.70
N VAL A 43 -5.13 14.60 3.15
CA VAL A 43 -4.75 15.96 2.73
C VAL A 43 -3.85 15.85 1.51
N ILE A 44 -4.19 16.54 0.42
CA ILE A 44 -3.39 16.61 -0.79
C ILE A 44 -2.69 17.97 -0.89
N ARG A 45 -1.38 17.95 -1.18
CA ARG A 45 -0.53 19.14 -1.26
C ARG A 45 0.40 19.05 -2.46
N GLY A 46 0.71 20.21 -3.04
CA GLY A 46 1.64 20.34 -4.15
C GLY A 46 1.42 21.63 -4.91
N LYS A 47 2.33 21.95 -5.82
CA LYS A 47 2.38 23.26 -6.49
C LYS A 47 1.22 23.51 -7.45
N ASP A 48 0.81 22.50 -8.21
CA ASP A 48 -0.16 22.61 -9.30
C ASP A 48 -1.40 21.76 -9.02
N THR A 49 -2.54 22.42 -8.79
CA THR A 49 -3.81 21.76 -8.46
C THR A 49 -4.41 20.99 -9.62
N GLU A 50 -4.05 21.32 -10.87
CA GLU A 50 -4.51 20.59 -12.05
C GLU A 50 -4.02 19.13 -12.07
N LYS A 51 -2.93 18.85 -11.35
CA LYS A 51 -2.38 17.49 -11.21
C LYS A 51 -3.05 16.67 -10.10
N TYR A 52 -3.88 17.29 -9.25
CA TYR A 52 -4.38 16.65 -8.04
C TYR A 52 -5.32 15.49 -8.34
N LEU A 53 -6.13 15.55 -9.41
CA LEU A 53 -7.08 14.47 -9.72
C LEU A 53 -6.34 13.17 -10.04
N SER A 54 -5.41 13.21 -10.99
CA SER A 54 -4.60 12.03 -11.34
C SER A 54 -3.71 11.55 -10.20
N LEU A 55 -3.23 12.45 -9.34
CA LEU A 55 -2.51 12.04 -8.12
C LEU A 55 -3.43 11.32 -7.13
N ALA A 56 -4.66 11.82 -6.92
CA ALA A 56 -5.64 11.18 -6.06
C ALA A 56 -6.03 9.80 -6.60
N GLU A 57 -6.22 9.66 -7.91
CA GLU A 57 -6.50 8.38 -8.57
C GLU A 57 -5.34 7.38 -8.38
N GLU A 58 -4.10 7.80 -8.63
CA GLU A 58 -2.90 6.99 -8.42
C GLU A 58 -2.76 6.55 -6.95
N PHE A 59 -3.02 7.44 -6.00
CA PHE A 59 -2.98 7.12 -4.58
C PHE A 59 -4.08 6.11 -4.19
N ARG A 60 -5.30 6.30 -4.70
CA ARG A 60 -6.44 5.41 -4.43
C ARG A 60 -6.25 4.01 -5.01
N PHE A 61 -5.42 3.82 -6.03
CA PHE A 61 -5.06 2.48 -6.49
C PHE A 61 -4.47 1.62 -5.36
N HIS A 62 -3.67 2.22 -4.47
CA HIS A 62 -3.07 1.56 -3.31
C HIS A 62 -3.91 1.67 -2.02
N ALA A 63 -4.72 2.72 -1.90
CA ALA A 63 -5.54 3.01 -0.74
C ALA A 63 -7.00 3.32 -1.13
N PRO A 64 -7.74 2.34 -1.69
CA PRO A 64 -9.06 2.62 -2.29
C PRO A 64 -10.14 3.05 -1.30
N HIS A 65 -9.90 2.83 -0.01
CA HIS A 65 -10.74 3.30 1.10
C HIS A 65 -10.69 4.82 1.28
N ILE A 66 -9.64 5.49 0.79
CA ILE A 66 -9.57 6.96 0.82
C ILE A 66 -10.50 7.49 -0.26
N SER A 67 -11.58 8.11 0.19
CA SER A 67 -12.67 8.63 -0.64
C SER A 67 -12.75 10.14 -0.62
N ARG A 68 -12.17 10.80 0.38
CA ARG A 68 -12.17 12.27 0.50
C ARG A 68 -10.76 12.83 0.46
N PHE A 69 -10.55 13.84 -0.36
CA PHE A 69 -9.30 14.60 -0.43
C PHE A 69 -9.58 16.05 -0.08
N VAL A 70 -8.83 16.59 0.87
CA VAL A 70 -8.92 17.99 1.30
C VAL A 70 -7.61 18.71 1.03
N ASN A 71 -7.64 20.03 0.89
CA ASN A 71 -6.43 20.85 0.84
C ASN A 71 -5.88 21.13 2.26
N SER A 72 -4.78 21.88 2.35
CA SER A 72 -4.16 22.25 3.63
C SER A 72 -5.06 23.05 4.59
N TYR A 73 -6.18 23.59 4.12
CA TYR A 73 -7.16 24.33 4.93
C TYR A 73 -8.34 23.44 5.36
N GLY A 74 -8.34 22.15 5.00
CA GLY A 74 -9.43 21.22 5.30
C GLY A 74 -10.63 21.34 4.35
N ILE A 75 -10.52 22.11 3.26
CA ILE A 75 -11.58 22.25 2.26
C ILE A 75 -11.51 21.06 1.31
N THR A 76 -12.64 20.40 1.10
CA THR A 76 -12.77 19.28 0.15
C THR A 76 -12.39 19.72 -1.26
N VAL A 77 -11.44 19.00 -1.84
CA VAL A 77 -11.02 19.11 -3.25
C VAL A 77 -11.74 18.05 -4.08
N PHE A 78 -11.78 16.81 -3.59
CA PHE A 78 -12.46 15.70 -4.25
C PHE A 78 -13.19 14.82 -3.24
N GLU A 79 -14.29 14.25 -3.70
CA GLU A 79 -15.03 13.22 -3.01
C GLU A 79 -15.39 12.12 -4.03
N PHE A 80 -15.00 10.90 -3.72
CA PHE A 80 -15.23 9.70 -4.51
C PHE A 80 -16.25 8.82 -3.79
N PRO A 81 -16.90 7.87 -4.49
CA PRO A 81 -17.72 6.87 -3.84
C PRO A 81 -16.92 6.12 -2.76
N THR A 82 -17.42 6.14 -1.53
CA THR A 82 -16.83 5.40 -0.41
C THR A 82 -17.11 3.91 -0.59
N PRO A 83 -16.07 3.06 -0.72
CA PRO A 83 -16.30 1.62 -0.83
C PRO A 83 -16.81 1.05 0.49
N GLU A 84 -17.68 0.05 0.40
CA GLU A 84 -18.13 -0.69 1.58
C GLU A 84 -16.92 -1.39 2.25
N GLN A 85 -16.78 -1.15 3.55
CA GLN A 85 -15.75 -1.78 4.37
C GLN A 85 -16.36 -2.90 5.21
N PHE A 86 -15.63 -3.99 5.35
CA PHE A 86 -16.05 -5.12 6.20
C PHE A 86 -14.90 -5.66 7.04
N ASN A 87 -15.24 -6.27 8.17
CA ASN A 87 -14.26 -6.96 9.03
C ASN A 87 -13.86 -8.29 8.40
N LEU A 88 -12.56 -8.51 8.24
CA LEU A 88 -11.98 -9.68 7.60
C LEU A 88 -11.01 -10.39 8.56
N PRO A 89 -11.32 -11.64 8.96
CA PRO A 89 -10.38 -12.47 9.71
C PRO A 89 -9.07 -12.71 8.97
N LEU A 90 -7.93 -12.55 9.64
CA LEU A 90 -6.61 -12.75 9.01
C LEU A 90 -6.43 -14.15 8.42
N ASN A 91 -7.04 -15.18 9.03
CA ASN A 91 -6.95 -16.56 8.57
C ASN A 91 -7.70 -16.81 7.24
N LEU A 92 -8.51 -15.86 6.78
CA LEU A 92 -9.17 -15.92 5.47
C LEU A 92 -8.38 -15.20 4.37
N ILE A 93 -7.29 -14.50 4.71
CA ILE A 93 -6.50 -13.70 3.78
C ILE A 93 -5.36 -14.53 3.21
N GLN A 94 -5.27 -14.59 1.88
CA GLN A 94 -4.15 -15.09 1.09
C GLN A 94 -3.29 -13.91 0.64
N PRO A 95 -2.05 -13.78 1.13
CA PRO A 95 -1.10 -12.81 0.62
C PRO A 95 -0.76 -13.06 -0.86
N SER A 96 -0.59 -11.99 -1.63
CA SER A 96 0.04 -12.00 -2.97
C SER A 96 1.54 -11.62 -2.96
N GLN A 97 2.11 -11.39 -1.77
CA GLN A 97 3.52 -11.05 -1.54
C GLN A 97 4.16 -12.12 -0.66
N PHE A 98 5.50 -12.23 -0.70
CA PHE A 98 6.25 -13.26 0.06
C PHE A 98 7.11 -12.67 1.18
N TYR A 99 7.65 -11.47 0.97
CA TYR A 99 8.61 -10.85 1.88
C TYR A 99 8.06 -9.55 2.47
N VAL A 100 8.50 -9.16 3.66
CA VAL A 100 8.20 -7.87 4.29
C VAL A 100 9.51 -7.19 4.63
N SER A 101 9.69 -5.94 4.17
CA SER A 101 10.85 -5.13 4.58
C SER A 101 10.70 -4.69 6.03
N SER A 102 11.76 -4.90 6.81
CA SER A 102 11.89 -4.40 8.19
C SER A 102 11.78 -2.88 8.29
N GLN A 103 12.31 -2.14 7.30
CA GLN A 103 12.19 -0.69 7.23
C GLN A 103 10.73 -0.25 6.99
N LYS A 104 10.04 -0.92 6.04
CA LYS A 104 8.59 -0.67 5.81
C LYS A 104 7.78 -0.99 7.06
N LEU A 105 8.10 -2.10 7.75
CA LEU A 105 7.42 -2.48 8.98
C LEU A 105 7.60 -1.42 10.09
N GLN A 106 8.80 -0.86 10.23
CA GLN A 106 9.06 0.22 11.19
C GLN A 106 8.24 1.48 10.88
N ALA A 107 8.16 1.87 9.60
CA ALA A 107 7.31 2.99 9.16
C ALA A 107 5.84 2.73 9.50
N VAL A 108 5.30 1.56 9.15
CA VAL A 108 3.89 1.21 9.44
C VAL A 108 3.59 1.25 10.95
N ARG A 109 4.52 0.79 11.80
CA ARG A 109 4.37 0.84 13.26
C ARG A 109 4.25 2.26 13.81
N SER A 110 4.74 3.28 13.11
CA SER A 110 4.71 4.66 13.61
C SER A 110 3.29 5.23 13.61
N PHE A 111 2.41 4.76 12.73
CA PHE A 111 1.05 5.33 12.57
C PHE A 111 -0.09 4.32 12.74
N ILE A 112 0.12 3.00 12.59
CA ILE A 112 -0.91 1.98 12.90
C ILE A 112 -0.95 1.72 14.41
N LYS A 113 -2.10 1.99 15.04
CA LYS A 113 -2.29 1.87 16.50
C LYS A 113 -3.28 0.78 16.89
N LYS A 114 -4.28 0.51 16.05
CA LYS A 114 -5.37 -0.44 16.29
C LYS A 114 -5.74 -1.18 14.99
N PRO A 115 -6.40 -2.35 15.04
CA PRO A 115 -6.71 -3.13 13.84
C PRO A 115 -7.58 -2.37 12.83
N GLU A 116 -8.40 -1.42 13.30
CA GLU A 116 -9.25 -0.58 12.45
C GLU A 116 -8.41 0.33 11.55
N ASP A 117 -7.18 0.67 11.93
CA ASP A 117 -6.31 1.51 11.08
C ASP A 117 -5.81 0.73 9.84
N ILE A 118 -6.03 -0.59 9.79
CA ILE A 118 -5.67 -1.44 8.66
C ILE A 118 -6.90 -1.68 7.80
N ILE A 119 -6.92 -1.02 6.64
CA ILE A 119 -7.87 -1.29 5.57
C ILE A 119 -7.08 -1.76 4.34
N VAL A 120 -7.34 -2.99 3.89
CA VAL A 120 -6.64 -3.59 2.73
C VAL A 120 -7.58 -3.83 1.55
N PRO A 121 -7.13 -3.56 0.31
CA PRO A 121 -7.87 -3.96 -0.88
C PRO A 121 -7.77 -5.48 -1.08
N VAL A 122 -8.91 -6.12 -1.33
CA VAL A 122 -8.99 -7.56 -1.55
C VAL A 122 -9.89 -7.92 -2.72
N ILE A 123 -9.64 -9.09 -3.31
CA ILE A 123 -10.63 -9.80 -4.13
C ILE A 123 -11.11 -11.06 -3.44
N ARG A 124 -12.35 -11.45 -3.75
CA ARG A 124 -12.89 -12.73 -3.31
C ARG A 124 -12.37 -13.87 -4.19
N ARG A 125 -11.84 -14.92 -3.58
CA ARG A 125 -11.40 -16.16 -4.25
C ARG A 125 -11.93 -17.37 -3.49
N LYS A 126 -13.00 -17.99 -4.00
CA LYS A 126 -13.72 -19.08 -3.33
C LYS A 126 -14.18 -18.65 -1.92
N ASN A 127 -13.77 -19.37 -0.88
CA ASN A 127 -14.09 -19.12 0.53
C ASN A 127 -13.03 -18.25 1.24
N ARG A 128 -12.12 -17.62 0.48
CA ARG A 128 -11.01 -16.81 0.98
C ARG A 128 -10.95 -15.47 0.25
N TYR A 129 -10.03 -14.63 0.68
CA TYR A 129 -9.75 -13.33 0.08
C TYR A 129 -8.28 -13.25 -0.29
N VAL A 130 -7.97 -12.67 -1.45
CA VAL A 130 -6.58 -12.36 -1.82
C VAL A 130 -6.32 -10.90 -1.51
N SER A 131 -5.28 -10.60 -0.74
CA SER A 131 -4.82 -9.22 -0.53
C SER A 131 -4.13 -8.71 -1.78
N LEU A 132 -4.58 -7.59 -2.31
CA LEU A 132 -3.96 -6.95 -3.48
C LEU A 132 -2.75 -6.10 -3.08
N ASP A 133 -2.83 -5.46 -1.91
CA ASP A 133 -1.79 -4.61 -1.32
C ASP A 133 -1.90 -4.68 0.22
N GLY A 134 -1.00 -4.01 0.95
CA GLY A 134 -1.06 -3.87 2.40
C GLY A 134 -0.40 -4.98 3.20
N HIS A 135 0.43 -5.82 2.59
CA HIS A 135 1.02 -7.02 3.21
C HIS A 135 1.86 -6.70 4.46
N THR A 136 2.59 -5.59 4.49
CA THR A 136 3.31 -5.14 5.70
C THR A 136 2.36 -4.80 6.85
N ARG A 137 1.19 -4.21 6.57
CA ARG A 137 0.15 -3.93 7.58
C ARG A 137 -0.47 -5.24 8.08
N LEU A 138 -0.72 -6.19 7.19
CA LEU A 138 -1.22 -7.53 7.56
C LEU A 138 -0.22 -8.31 8.43
N TYR A 139 1.07 -8.26 8.10
CA TYR A 139 2.12 -8.83 8.92
C TYR A 139 2.15 -8.19 10.31
N LEU A 140 2.06 -6.86 10.40
CA LEU A 140 1.97 -6.16 11.68
C LEU A 140 0.74 -6.59 12.50
N ALA A 141 -0.43 -6.76 11.86
CA ALA A 141 -1.63 -7.24 12.53
C ALA A 141 -1.42 -8.63 13.14
N HIS A 142 -0.72 -9.52 12.42
CA HIS A 142 -0.32 -10.82 12.95
C HIS A 142 0.63 -10.68 14.16
N GLU A 143 1.70 -9.87 14.07
CA GLU A 143 2.63 -9.63 15.18
C GLU A 143 1.93 -9.08 16.43
N LYS A 144 0.92 -8.21 16.23
CA LYS A 144 0.09 -7.64 17.30
C LYS A 144 -1.00 -8.59 17.80
N LYS A 145 -1.07 -9.81 17.26
CA LYS A 145 -2.07 -10.85 17.60
C LYS A 145 -3.52 -10.42 17.34
N TRP A 146 -3.72 -9.43 16.48
CA TRP A 146 -5.07 -9.06 16.03
C TRP A 146 -5.65 -10.17 15.17
N LYS A 147 -6.95 -10.40 15.30
CA LYS A 147 -7.65 -11.49 14.60
C LYS A 147 -8.34 -11.03 13.33
N THR A 148 -8.68 -9.76 13.26
CA THR A 148 -9.42 -9.15 12.16
C THR A 148 -8.77 -7.83 11.76
N VAL A 149 -8.93 -7.47 10.50
CA VAL A 149 -8.65 -6.14 9.93
C VAL A 149 -9.86 -5.68 9.14
N ARG A 150 -9.87 -4.44 8.63
CA ARG A 150 -10.87 -4.02 7.66
C ARG A 150 -10.39 -4.32 6.24
N ALA A 151 -11.34 -4.54 5.35
CA ALA A 151 -11.07 -4.77 3.93
C ALA A 151 -12.13 -4.09 3.06
N VAL A 152 -11.74 -3.81 1.81
CA VAL A 152 -12.61 -3.31 0.75
C VAL A 152 -12.46 -4.21 -0.47
N ILE A 153 -13.57 -4.48 -1.16
CA ILE A 153 -13.50 -5.18 -2.45
C ILE A 153 -12.93 -4.23 -3.50
N SER A 154 -11.96 -4.68 -4.27
CA SER A 154 -11.32 -3.89 -5.33
C SER A 154 -11.15 -4.70 -6.60
N GLU A 155 -11.06 -4.01 -7.73
CA GLU A 155 -10.78 -4.65 -9.02
C GLU A 155 -9.27 -4.87 -9.19
N THR A 156 -8.92 -5.86 -10.01
CA THR A 156 -7.52 -6.20 -10.32
C THR A 156 -7.46 -6.93 -11.65
N ASP A 157 -6.33 -6.85 -12.34
CA ASP A 157 -6.10 -7.64 -13.54
C ASP A 157 -5.61 -9.06 -13.21
N GLU A 158 -5.52 -9.90 -14.24
CA GLU A 158 -5.15 -11.32 -14.13
C GLU A 158 -3.73 -11.56 -13.58
N TRP A 159 -2.84 -10.56 -13.59
CA TRP A 159 -1.46 -10.73 -13.12
C TRP A 159 -1.40 -11.13 -11.65
N ILE A 160 -2.39 -10.74 -10.83
CA ILE A 160 -2.46 -11.11 -9.41
C ILE A 160 -2.44 -12.63 -9.20
N ARG A 161 -3.02 -13.38 -10.14
CA ARG A 161 -3.06 -14.85 -10.09
C ARG A 161 -1.64 -15.43 -10.04
N ARG A 162 -0.73 -14.89 -10.85
CA ARG A 162 0.66 -15.37 -10.91
C ARG A 162 1.41 -15.11 -9.60
N PHE A 163 1.14 -13.97 -8.95
CA PHE A 163 1.70 -13.65 -7.65
C PHE A 163 1.18 -14.58 -6.55
N VAL A 164 -0.12 -14.85 -6.52
CA VAL A 164 -0.73 -15.78 -5.56
C VAL A 164 -0.19 -17.20 -5.74
N GLU A 165 -0.10 -17.70 -6.98
CA GLU A 165 0.44 -19.04 -7.24
C GLU A 165 1.89 -19.18 -6.77
N GLU A 166 2.67 -18.13 -6.97
CA GLU A 166 4.08 -18.10 -6.55
C GLU A 166 4.23 -17.97 -5.03
N ALA A 167 3.26 -17.33 -4.35
CA ALA A 167 3.12 -17.32 -2.88
C ALA A 167 2.83 -18.72 -2.36
N GLU A 168 1.84 -19.38 -2.95
CA GLU A 168 1.43 -20.73 -2.57
C GLU A 168 2.57 -21.74 -2.76
N LYS A 169 3.36 -21.63 -3.84
CA LYS A 169 4.58 -22.46 -4.04
C LYS A 169 5.66 -22.25 -2.98
N ARG A 170 5.72 -21.06 -2.37
CA ARG A 170 6.61 -20.72 -1.25
C ARG A 170 6.01 -21.07 0.11
N CYS A 171 4.88 -21.77 0.13
CA CYS A 171 4.12 -22.07 1.34
C CYS A 171 3.63 -20.82 2.10
N ILE A 172 3.39 -19.72 1.38
CA ILE A 172 2.80 -18.50 1.93
C ILE A 172 1.29 -18.56 1.72
N TYR A 173 0.54 -18.92 2.76
CA TYR A 173 -0.92 -19.02 2.70
C TYR A 173 -1.60 -17.98 3.57
N LEU A 174 -0.94 -17.46 4.59
CA LEU A 174 -1.47 -16.54 5.59
C LEU A 174 -0.54 -15.34 5.78
N PRO A 175 -1.05 -14.21 6.32
CA PRO A 175 -0.19 -13.08 6.70
C PRO A 175 0.95 -13.46 7.65
N SER A 176 0.79 -14.51 8.46
CA SER A 176 1.81 -15.05 9.36
C SER A 176 2.97 -15.73 8.65
N ASP A 177 2.77 -16.15 7.41
CA ASP A 177 3.77 -16.93 6.66
C ASP A 177 4.75 -16.01 5.93
N LEU A 178 4.41 -14.72 5.78
CA LEU A 178 5.27 -13.69 5.19
C LEU A 178 6.64 -13.63 5.90
N GLN A 179 7.71 -13.54 5.11
CA GLN A 179 9.07 -13.55 5.62
C GLN A 179 9.59 -12.12 5.83
N LEU A 180 9.92 -11.77 7.08
CA LEU A 180 10.57 -10.50 7.40
C LEU A 180 12.04 -10.52 6.96
N VAL A 181 12.47 -9.51 6.21
CA VAL A 181 13.83 -9.41 5.65
C VAL A 181 14.41 -8.00 5.81
N SER A 182 15.72 -7.84 5.60
CA SER A 182 16.36 -6.52 5.52
C SER A 182 15.83 -5.71 4.33
N GLN A 183 16.14 -4.41 4.27
CA GLN A 183 15.76 -3.61 3.09
C GLN A 183 16.49 -4.10 1.84
N GLU A 184 17.77 -4.44 1.96
CA GLU A 184 18.59 -4.96 0.87
C GLU A 184 18.06 -6.30 0.35
N GLU A 185 17.71 -7.21 1.25
CA GLU A 185 17.09 -8.49 0.90
C GLU A 185 15.70 -8.30 0.27
N TYR A 186 14.93 -7.31 0.72
CA TYR A 186 13.63 -6.99 0.12
C TYR A 186 13.78 -6.49 -1.34
N GLU A 187 14.79 -5.65 -1.61
CA GLU A 187 15.10 -5.22 -2.98
C GLU A 187 15.44 -6.42 -3.88
N ILE A 188 16.27 -7.35 -3.39
CA ILE A 188 16.74 -8.51 -4.15
C ILE A 188 15.63 -9.55 -4.35
N TYR A 189 14.89 -9.89 -3.29
CA TYR A 189 13.96 -11.02 -3.33
C TYR A 189 12.55 -10.64 -3.75
N TRP A 190 12.11 -9.43 -3.44
CA TRP A 190 10.76 -8.97 -3.78
C TRP A 190 10.73 -8.01 -4.96
N ASN A 191 11.48 -6.90 -4.90
CA ASN A 191 11.40 -5.90 -5.97
C ASN A 191 11.94 -6.47 -7.30
N ALA A 192 13.06 -7.19 -7.29
CA ALA A 192 13.57 -7.84 -8.50
C ALA A 192 12.61 -8.92 -9.04
N PHE A 193 11.89 -9.63 -8.17
CA PHE A 193 10.84 -10.57 -8.60
C PHE A 193 9.70 -9.83 -9.30
N CYS A 194 9.24 -8.70 -8.73
CA CYS A 194 8.20 -7.87 -9.33
C CYS A 194 8.65 -7.33 -10.70
N ASP A 195 9.88 -6.79 -10.79
CA ASP A 195 10.44 -6.28 -12.04
C ASP A 195 10.45 -7.35 -13.14
N LYS A 196 10.94 -8.55 -12.80
CA LYS A 196 10.94 -9.69 -13.73
C LYS A 196 9.53 -10.07 -14.19
N MET A 197 8.57 -10.06 -13.28
CA MET A 197 7.18 -10.42 -13.57
C MET A 197 6.49 -9.40 -14.48
N PHE A 198 6.77 -8.12 -14.29
CA PHE A 198 6.23 -7.02 -15.09
C PHE A 198 7.09 -6.66 -16.33
N GLY A 199 8.19 -7.38 -16.57
CA GLY A 199 9.10 -7.09 -17.68
C GLY A 199 9.83 -5.74 -17.57
N ARG A 200 9.97 -5.20 -16.36
CA ARG A 200 10.69 -3.96 -16.08
C ARG A 200 12.20 -4.26 -16.06
N LYS A 201 13.02 -3.40 -16.66
CA LYS A 201 14.48 -3.50 -16.54
C LYS A 201 14.89 -3.08 -15.13
N SER A 202 15.45 -4.00 -14.35
CA SER A 202 15.97 -3.71 -13.00
C SER A 202 17.01 -2.59 -13.08
N GLN A 203 16.73 -1.45 -12.47
CA GLN A 203 17.72 -0.39 -12.28
C GLN A 203 18.52 -0.70 -11.01
N ILE A 204 19.35 -1.74 -11.06
CA ILE A 204 20.39 -1.91 -10.05
C ILE A 204 21.56 -1.05 -10.50
N THR A 205 21.65 0.17 -9.97
CA THR A 205 22.90 0.93 -10.00
C THR A 205 23.76 0.41 -8.85
N ILE A 206 24.85 -0.28 -9.20
CA ILE A 206 25.92 -0.70 -8.29
C ILE A 206 26.76 0.53 -7.92
#